data_AF-A0AAU3S2P7-F1
#
_entry.id   AF-A0AAU3S2P7-F1
#
_cell.length_a   1.000
_cell.length_b   1.000
_cell.length_c   1.000
_cell.angle_alpha   90.00
_cell.angle_beta   90.00
_cell.angle_gamma   90.00
#
_symmetry.space_group_name_H-M   'P 1'
#
loop_
_entity.id
_entity.type
_entity.pdbx_description
1 polymer ?
#
loop_
_entity_poly.entity_id
_entity_poly.type
_entity_poly.pdbx_seq_one_letter_code
_entity_poly.pdbx_strand_id
1 'polypeptide(L)'
;MTVVGVVKAKQSLPARIAARAGGGALRVFLILVGLFWLMPTVGLLLSSLRSPSDIASTGWWKIFNEPSQLTFHNYSNLLDNSTITDSLLSTVVITVPATVLVVVIGSFAGYAFAWMDFPGRDWWFMVVVSLLVVPVQVALVPVAKLFGEVGIFETTVGVITFHVAFGLPFAIFLLRNFFAEIPRELLEAARLDGAGEIRLFTRVVLPLGGPAIASLGIFQFLWVWNDMLVALIFADSKHPPITVALQQQVRQFGNNIDVLAPGAFVSMVIPLAVFFAFQRQFVSGVMAGAVK
;
A
#
# COMPACT_ATOMS: atom_id res chain seq x y z
N MET A 1 -57.26 -3.05 -2.74
CA MET A 1 -56.88 -2.38 -4.00
C MET A 1 -56.69 -0.90 -3.69
N THR A 2 -55.46 -0.40 -3.62
CA THR A 2 -55.08 0.98 -3.96
C THR A 2 -53.55 1.10 -3.92
N VAL A 3 -52.95 1.06 -5.10
CA VAL A 3 -51.53 1.34 -5.33
C VAL A 3 -51.35 2.85 -5.18
N VAL A 4 -50.62 3.29 -4.17
CA VAL A 4 -50.20 4.70 -4.06
C VAL A 4 -49.10 4.92 -5.09
N GLY A 5 -49.48 5.46 -6.25
CA GLY A 5 -48.56 5.84 -7.31
C GLY A 5 -47.69 7.03 -6.89
N VAL A 6 -46.38 6.82 -6.82
CA VAL A 6 -45.40 7.90 -6.67
C VAL A 6 -45.45 8.76 -7.93
N VAL A 7 -46.06 9.94 -7.83
CA VAL A 7 -46.06 10.93 -8.93
C VAL A 7 -44.64 11.50 -9.05
N LYS A 8 -43.85 10.98 -9.99
CA LYS A 8 -42.57 11.60 -10.38
C LYS A 8 -42.86 12.98 -10.98
N ALA A 9 -42.49 14.04 -10.27
CA ALA A 9 -42.57 15.41 -10.77
C ALA A 9 -41.86 15.51 -12.14
N LYS A 10 -42.57 16.00 -13.17
CA LYS A 10 -41.99 16.27 -14.50
C LYS A 10 -40.98 17.41 -14.36
N GLN A 11 -39.70 17.07 -14.22
CA GLN A 11 -38.61 18.04 -14.24
C GLN A 11 -38.66 18.86 -15.53
N SER A 12 -38.60 20.19 -15.40
CA SER A 12 -38.61 21.12 -16.52
C SER A 12 -37.36 20.90 -17.40
N LEU A 13 -37.51 21.08 -18.72
CA LEU A 13 -36.39 21.01 -19.68
C LEU A 13 -35.16 21.84 -19.25
N PRO A 14 -35.32 23.07 -18.72
CA PRO A 14 -34.21 23.86 -18.18
C PRO A 14 -33.53 23.20 -16.97
N ALA A 15 -34.27 22.58 -16.05
CA ALA A 15 -33.70 21.88 -14.90
C ALA A 15 -32.91 20.63 -15.31
N ARG A 16 -33.35 19.94 -16.36
CA ARG A 16 -32.61 18.80 -16.95
C ARG A 16 -31.34 19.23 -17.66
N ILE A 17 -31.38 20.37 -18.36
CA ILE A 17 -30.21 20.95 -19.03
C ILE A 17 -29.22 21.49 -17.99
N ALA A 18 -29.68 22.17 -16.93
CA ALA A 18 -28.82 22.64 -15.83
C ALA A 18 -28.19 21.48 -15.04
N ALA A 19 -28.94 20.40 -14.76
CA ALA A 19 -28.39 19.21 -14.11
C ALA A 19 -27.37 18.46 -14.99
N ARG A 20 -27.61 18.40 -16.32
CA ARG A 20 -26.65 17.81 -17.28
C ARG A 20 -25.44 18.70 -17.52
N ALA A 21 -25.60 20.02 -17.56
CA ALA A 21 -24.51 20.99 -17.74
C ALA A 21 -23.63 21.07 -16.48
N GLY A 22 -24.22 21.06 -15.29
CA GLY A 22 -23.48 20.96 -14.01
C GLY A 22 -22.71 19.64 -13.89
N GLY A 23 -23.34 18.52 -14.29
CA GLY A 23 -22.67 17.22 -14.37
C GLY A 23 -21.58 17.15 -15.44
N GLY A 24 -21.77 17.81 -16.59
CA GLY A 24 -20.79 17.86 -17.69
C GLY A 24 -19.58 18.72 -17.35
N ALA A 25 -19.80 19.93 -16.83
CA ALA A 25 -18.72 20.82 -16.39
C ALA A 25 -17.90 20.18 -15.26
N LEU A 26 -18.56 19.55 -14.29
CA LEU A 26 -17.87 18.81 -13.22
C LEU A 26 -17.03 17.65 -13.78
N ARG A 27 -17.56 16.86 -14.73
CA ARG A 27 -16.79 15.77 -15.37
C ARG A 27 -15.57 16.28 -16.10
N VAL A 28 -15.70 17.36 -16.88
CA VAL A 28 -14.57 17.97 -17.59
C VAL A 28 -13.53 18.48 -16.60
N PHE A 29 -13.97 19.17 -15.54
CA PHE A 29 -13.09 19.61 -14.47
C PHE A 29 -12.33 18.45 -13.81
N LEU A 30 -13.03 17.37 -13.45
CA LEU A 30 -12.41 16.17 -12.86
C LEU A 30 -11.42 15.49 -13.80
N ILE A 31 -11.70 15.46 -15.11
CA ILE A 31 -10.77 14.95 -16.13
C ILE A 31 -9.52 15.83 -16.19
N LEU A 32 -9.66 17.16 -16.22
CA LEU A 32 -8.52 18.08 -16.26
C LEU A 32 -7.66 17.95 -15.00
N VAL A 33 -8.29 17.87 -13.83
CA VAL A 33 -7.59 17.63 -12.56
C VAL A 33 -6.87 16.28 -12.61
N GLY A 34 -7.51 15.22 -13.10
CA GLY A 34 -6.89 13.90 -13.24
C GLY A 34 -5.68 13.91 -14.18
N LEU A 35 -5.79 14.56 -15.35
CA LEU A 35 -4.68 14.71 -16.29
C LEU A 35 -3.52 15.52 -15.69
N PHE A 36 -3.82 16.59 -14.97
CA PHE A 36 -2.82 17.38 -14.26
C PHE A 36 -2.10 16.54 -13.19
N TRP A 37 -2.85 15.71 -12.45
CA TRP A 37 -2.29 14.85 -11.41
C TRP A 37 -1.39 13.73 -11.97
N LEU A 38 -1.68 13.25 -13.19
CA LEU A 38 -0.85 12.26 -13.88
C LEU A 38 0.40 12.86 -14.55
N MET A 39 0.47 14.19 -14.70
CA MET A 39 1.60 14.86 -15.34
C MET A 39 2.98 14.45 -14.79
N PRO A 40 3.25 14.43 -13.47
CA PRO A 40 4.57 14.00 -12.96
C PRO A 40 4.88 12.53 -13.27
N THR A 41 3.89 11.65 -13.20
CA THR A 41 4.04 10.22 -13.53
C THR A 41 4.35 10.02 -15.01
N VAL A 42 3.63 10.72 -15.89
CA VAL A 42 3.87 10.70 -17.33
C VAL A 42 5.24 11.31 -17.65
N GLY A 43 5.58 12.44 -17.01
CA GLY A 43 6.88 13.09 -17.17
C GLY A 43 8.04 12.20 -16.75
N LEU A 44 7.88 11.44 -15.65
CA LEU A 44 8.88 10.47 -15.20
C LEU A 44 9.03 9.29 -16.18
N LEU A 45 7.92 8.71 -16.65
CA LEU A 45 7.92 7.66 -17.67
C LEU A 45 8.60 8.11 -18.97
N LEU A 46 8.26 9.32 -19.43
CA LEU A 46 8.83 9.84 -20.66
C LEU A 46 10.32 10.19 -20.47
N SER A 47 10.71 10.67 -19.28
CA SER A 47 12.12 10.93 -18.97
C SER A 47 12.93 9.64 -18.84
N SER A 48 12.37 8.56 -18.29
CA SER A 48 13.09 7.28 -18.17
C SER A 48 13.44 6.65 -19.52
N LEU A 49 12.70 6.99 -20.57
CA LEU A 49 12.89 6.53 -21.95
C LEU A 49 13.80 7.45 -22.78
N ARG A 50 14.47 8.46 -22.19
CA ARG A 50 15.31 9.43 -22.92
C ARG A 50 16.77 9.34 -22.53
N SER A 51 17.67 9.69 -23.44
CA SER A 51 19.10 9.74 -23.12
C SER A 51 19.42 10.78 -22.03
N PRO A 52 20.47 10.60 -21.22
CA PRO A 52 20.93 11.60 -20.24
C PRO A 52 21.12 13.00 -20.82
N SER A 53 21.69 13.09 -22.03
CA SER A 53 21.87 14.35 -22.75
C SER A 53 20.55 15.04 -23.10
N ASP A 54 19.52 14.27 -23.45
CA ASP A 54 18.21 14.82 -23.79
C ASP A 54 17.46 15.29 -22.55
N ILE A 55 17.56 14.55 -21.44
CA ILE A 55 16.97 14.92 -20.15
C ILE A 55 17.61 16.22 -19.62
N ALA A 56 18.93 16.35 -19.74
CA ALA A 56 19.66 17.54 -19.27
C ALA A 56 19.41 18.77 -20.14
N SER A 57 19.21 18.60 -21.45
CA SER A 57 19.07 19.71 -22.39
C SER A 57 17.65 20.21 -22.58
N THR A 58 16.64 19.34 -22.42
CA THR A 58 15.25 19.67 -22.79
C THR A 58 14.21 18.96 -21.94
N GLY A 59 13.02 19.55 -21.80
CA GLY A 59 11.91 18.95 -21.06
C GLY A 59 11.34 17.68 -21.71
N TRP A 60 10.74 16.80 -20.91
CA TRP A 60 10.15 15.53 -21.35
C TRP A 60 9.07 15.67 -22.43
N TRP A 61 8.37 16.81 -22.46
CA TRP A 61 7.35 17.11 -23.47
C TRP A 61 7.92 17.22 -24.90
N LYS A 62 9.24 17.32 -25.07
CA LYS A 62 9.87 17.41 -26.40
C LYS A 62 9.67 16.14 -27.24
N ILE A 63 9.41 14.99 -26.61
CA ILE A 63 9.09 13.73 -27.30
C ILE A 63 7.89 13.86 -28.24
N PHE A 64 6.91 14.73 -27.92
CA PHE A 64 5.74 14.92 -28.80
C PHE A 64 6.11 15.50 -30.17
N ASN A 65 7.24 16.20 -30.26
CA ASN A 65 7.76 16.77 -31.51
C ASN A 65 8.92 15.94 -32.09
N GLU A 66 9.67 15.23 -31.24
CA GLU A 66 10.82 14.40 -31.64
C GLU A 66 10.72 12.98 -31.03
N PRO A 67 9.83 12.10 -31.55
CA PRO A 67 9.65 10.75 -31.00
C PRO A 67 10.88 9.84 -31.09
N SER A 68 11.84 10.18 -31.96
CA SER A 68 13.11 9.46 -32.11
C SER A 68 14.01 9.49 -30.88
N GLN A 69 13.72 10.35 -29.89
CA GLN A 69 14.45 10.39 -28.62
C GLN A 69 14.09 9.22 -27.68
N LEU A 70 13.02 8.46 -27.99
CA LEU A 70 12.62 7.30 -27.19
C LEU A 70 13.61 6.14 -27.37
N THR A 71 14.17 5.68 -26.26
CA THR A 71 15.12 4.58 -26.20
C THR A 71 14.91 3.75 -24.93
N PHE A 72 15.22 2.46 -25.01
CA PHE A 72 15.23 1.55 -23.87
C PHE A 72 16.63 1.36 -23.27
N HIS A 73 17.64 2.07 -23.77
CA HIS A 73 19.03 1.90 -23.35
C HIS A 73 19.21 2.08 -21.83
N ASN A 74 18.56 3.08 -21.23
CA ASN A 74 18.61 3.27 -19.78
C ASN A 74 18.04 2.09 -19.00
N TYR A 75 16.99 1.42 -19.52
CA TYR A 75 16.44 0.23 -18.89
C TYR A 75 17.37 -0.97 -19.04
N SER A 76 18.03 -1.14 -20.18
CA SER A 76 19.09 -2.15 -20.33
C SER A 76 20.22 -1.92 -19.33
N ASN A 77 20.74 -0.69 -19.24
CA ASN A 77 21.79 -0.32 -18.29
C ASN A 77 21.35 -0.51 -16.83
N LEU A 78 20.08 -0.23 -16.51
CA LEU A 78 19.50 -0.45 -15.19
C LEU A 78 19.45 -1.94 -14.82
N LEU A 79 19.08 -2.80 -15.76
CA LEU A 79 18.98 -4.25 -15.57
C LEU A 79 20.34 -4.94 -15.56
N ASP A 80 21.34 -4.38 -16.24
CA ASP A 80 22.73 -4.84 -16.19
C ASP A 80 23.47 -4.37 -14.92
N ASN A 81 22.91 -3.38 -14.21
CA ASN A 81 23.46 -2.86 -12.96
C ASN A 81 23.05 -3.76 -11.78
N SER A 82 23.96 -4.65 -11.38
CA SER A 82 23.74 -5.59 -10.27
C SER A 82 23.36 -4.90 -8.96
N THR A 83 23.93 -3.72 -8.67
CA THR A 83 23.58 -2.97 -7.46
C THR A 83 22.08 -2.63 -7.43
N ILE A 84 21.49 -2.25 -8.57
CA ILE A 84 20.07 -1.90 -8.64
C ILE A 84 19.19 -3.15 -8.63
N THR A 85 19.54 -4.19 -9.40
CA THR A 85 18.76 -5.43 -9.43
C THR A 85 18.77 -6.14 -8.07
N ASP A 86 19.91 -6.16 -7.38
CA ASP A 86 20.02 -6.70 -6.03
C ASP A 86 19.21 -5.87 -5.04
N SER A 87 19.19 -4.54 -5.20
CA SER A 87 18.36 -3.66 -4.38
C SER A 87 16.86 -3.89 -4.56
N LEU A 88 16.41 -4.16 -5.80
CA LEU A 88 15.03 -4.57 -6.08
C LEU A 88 14.70 -5.90 -5.39
N LEU A 89 15.61 -6.87 -5.46
CA LEU A 89 15.44 -8.16 -4.78
C LEU A 89 15.38 -7.97 -3.26
N SER A 90 16.30 -7.21 -2.66
CA SER A 90 16.27 -6.86 -1.23
C SER A 90 14.94 -6.22 -0.82
N THR A 91 14.41 -5.33 -1.66
CA THR A 91 13.10 -4.68 -1.42
C THR A 91 11.97 -5.71 -1.37
N VAL A 92 11.95 -6.67 -2.30
CA VAL A 92 10.96 -7.76 -2.32
C VAL A 92 11.12 -8.68 -1.10
N VAL A 93 12.36 -9.07 -0.78
CA VAL A 93 12.70 -9.95 0.35
C VAL A 93 12.35 -9.30 1.69
N ILE A 94 12.31 -7.98 1.79
CA ILE A 94 11.84 -7.27 2.98
C ILE A 94 10.32 -7.12 2.96
N THR A 95 9.76 -6.59 1.87
CA THR A 95 8.36 -6.17 1.77
C THR A 95 7.40 -7.35 1.87
N VAL A 96 7.66 -8.43 1.13
CA VAL A 96 6.73 -9.56 1.05
C VAL A 96 6.63 -10.29 2.40
N PRO A 97 7.73 -10.72 3.04
CA PRO A 97 7.65 -11.37 4.34
C PRO A 97 7.07 -10.47 5.43
N ALA A 98 7.47 -9.19 5.50
CA ALA A 98 6.92 -8.27 6.48
C ALA A 98 5.39 -8.11 6.32
N THR A 99 4.92 -7.98 5.08
CA THR A 99 3.49 -7.88 4.78
C THR A 99 2.74 -9.14 5.17
N VAL A 100 3.24 -10.30 4.77
CA VAL A 100 2.61 -11.60 5.08
C VAL A 100 2.56 -11.82 6.59
N LEU A 101 3.66 -11.57 7.31
CA LEU A 101 3.72 -11.75 8.75
C LEU A 101 2.74 -10.83 9.48
N VAL A 102 2.67 -9.55 9.12
CA VAL A 102 1.71 -8.61 9.72
C VAL A 102 0.28 -9.02 9.44
N VAL A 103 -0.04 -9.42 8.21
CA VAL A 103 -1.40 -9.85 7.85
C VAL A 103 -1.78 -11.11 8.62
N VAL A 104 -0.90 -12.11 8.68
CA VAL A 104 -1.18 -13.39 9.36
C VAL A 104 -1.33 -13.19 10.86
N ILE A 105 -0.34 -12.58 11.52
CA ILE A 105 -0.35 -12.37 12.96
C ILE A 105 -1.48 -11.40 13.35
N GLY A 106 -1.65 -10.32 12.58
CA GLY A 106 -2.73 -9.35 12.76
C GLY A 106 -4.12 -9.98 12.61
N SER A 107 -4.29 -10.93 11.69
CA SER A 107 -5.58 -11.62 11.52
C SER A 107 -5.91 -12.52 12.71
N PHE A 108 -4.92 -13.27 13.23
CA PHE A 108 -5.12 -14.07 14.42
C PHE A 108 -5.44 -13.21 15.65
N ALA A 109 -4.65 -12.16 15.89
CA ALA A 109 -4.86 -11.28 17.02
C ALA A 109 -6.17 -10.48 16.89
N GLY A 110 -6.49 -9.98 15.70
CA GLY A 110 -7.75 -9.30 15.42
C GLY A 110 -8.96 -10.19 15.69
N TYR A 111 -8.89 -11.47 15.30
CA TYR A 111 -9.93 -12.47 15.61
C TYR A 111 -10.06 -12.69 17.12
N ALA A 112 -8.93 -12.89 17.81
CA ALA A 112 -8.92 -13.11 19.26
C ALA A 112 -9.55 -11.92 20.01
N PHE A 113 -9.18 -10.69 19.65
CA PHE A 113 -9.75 -9.48 20.28
C PHE A 113 -11.22 -9.22 19.91
N ALA A 114 -11.69 -9.72 18.77
CA ALA A 114 -13.08 -9.54 18.34
C ALA A 114 -14.02 -10.59 18.97
N TRP A 115 -13.60 -11.86 19.06
CA TRP A 115 -14.52 -12.98 19.29
C TRP A 115 -14.14 -13.95 20.41
N MET A 116 -12.91 -13.88 20.93
CA MET A 116 -12.50 -14.72 22.05
C MET A 116 -12.67 -13.98 23.37
N ASP A 117 -13.06 -14.70 24.41
CA ASP A 117 -13.17 -14.19 25.77
C ASP A 117 -11.94 -14.62 26.58
N PHE A 118 -11.16 -13.65 27.06
CA PHE A 118 -10.00 -13.87 27.91
C PHE A 118 -9.82 -12.70 28.89
N PRO A 119 -9.23 -12.94 30.07
CA PRO A 119 -9.13 -11.92 31.11
C PRO A 119 -8.30 -10.70 30.63
N GLY A 120 -8.86 -9.51 30.79
CA GLY A 120 -8.19 -8.25 30.43
C GLY A 120 -8.16 -7.94 28.93
N ARG A 121 -8.97 -8.61 28.10
CA ARG A 121 -9.06 -8.38 26.63
C ARG A 121 -9.09 -6.90 26.26
N ASP A 122 -10.00 -6.13 26.84
CA ASP A 122 -10.18 -4.72 26.46
C ASP A 122 -9.00 -3.86 26.93
N TRP A 123 -8.36 -4.21 28.06
CA TRP A 123 -7.15 -3.54 28.53
C TRP A 123 -5.97 -3.77 27.59
N TRP A 124 -5.73 -5.03 27.19
CA TRP A 124 -4.70 -5.36 26.20
C TRP A 124 -4.98 -4.68 24.86
N PHE A 125 -6.24 -4.61 24.44
CA PHE A 125 -6.60 -3.89 23.22
C PHE A 125 -6.31 -2.39 23.33
N MET A 126 -6.57 -1.76 24.47
CA MET A 126 -6.17 -0.37 24.73
C MET A 126 -4.66 -0.16 24.68
N VAL A 127 -3.86 -1.12 25.15
CA VAL A 127 -2.40 -1.08 24.99
C VAL A 127 -2.02 -1.11 23.51
N VAL A 128 -2.60 -2.02 22.72
CA VAL A 128 -2.36 -2.08 21.27
C VAL A 128 -2.69 -0.74 20.60
N VAL A 129 -3.84 -0.14 20.91
CA VAL A 129 -4.23 1.17 20.35
C VAL A 129 -3.27 2.28 20.79
N SER A 130 -2.80 2.24 22.03
CA SER A 130 -1.84 3.23 22.54
C SER A 130 -0.49 3.17 21.83
N LEU A 131 -0.06 1.99 21.37
CA LEU A 131 1.17 1.83 20.59
C LEU A 131 1.11 2.55 19.23
N LEU A 132 -0.07 2.80 18.67
CA LEU A 132 -0.23 3.58 17.42
C LEU A 132 0.18 5.05 17.58
N VAL A 133 0.17 5.56 18.81
CA VAL A 133 0.53 6.96 19.10
C VAL A 133 2.04 7.17 19.05
N VAL A 134 2.82 6.09 19.24
CA VAL A 134 4.29 6.17 19.31
C VAL A 134 4.85 6.47 17.91
N PRO A 135 5.53 7.63 17.73
CA PRO A 135 6.16 7.92 16.46
C PRO A 135 7.34 6.98 16.22
N VAL A 136 7.40 6.40 15.02
CA VAL A 136 8.49 5.51 14.57
C VAL A 136 9.86 6.13 14.85
N GLN A 137 10.01 7.44 14.64
CA GLN A 137 11.25 8.19 14.80
C GLN A 137 11.82 8.13 16.23
N VAL A 138 10.95 8.14 17.24
CA VAL A 138 11.37 8.11 18.65
C VAL A 138 11.95 6.73 19.02
N ALA A 139 11.46 5.68 18.36
CA ALA A 139 11.89 4.32 18.62
C ALA A 139 13.15 3.88 17.87
N LEU A 140 13.63 4.65 16.88
CA LEU A 140 14.77 4.27 16.04
C LEU A 140 16.03 4.00 16.88
N VAL A 141 16.42 4.91 17.78
CA VAL A 141 17.64 4.75 18.58
C VAL A 141 17.55 3.59 19.58
N PRO A 142 16.48 3.46 20.40
CA PRO A 142 16.32 2.30 21.27
C PRO A 142 16.31 0.96 20.52
N VAL A 143 15.59 0.88 19.40
CA VAL A 143 15.48 -0.37 18.62
C VAL A 143 16.80 -0.70 17.93
N ALA A 144 17.55 0.28 17.44
CA ALA A 144 18.90 0.05 16.89
C ALA A 144 19.84 -0.55 17.94
N LYS A 145 19.83 -0.03 19.18
CA LYS A 145 20.61 -0.61 20.29
C LYS A 145 20.18 -2.04 20.59
N LEU A 146 18.88 -2.27 20.73
CA LEU A 146 18.32 -3.61 20.99
C LEU A 146 18.70 -4.61 19.89
N PHE A 147 18.59 -4.22 18.62
CA PHE A 147 18.94 -5.08 17.50
C PHE A 147 20.46 -5.33 17.45
N GLY A 148 21.28 -4.38 17.89
CA GLY A 148 22.72 -4.56 18.03
C GLY A 148 23.05 -5.60 19.10
N GLU A 149 22.38 -5.54 20.26
CA GLU A 149 22.54 -6.52 21.35
C GLU A 149 22.09 -7.93 20.93
N VAL A 150 21.00 -8.03 20.17
CA VAL A 150 20.46 -9.32 19.67
C VAL A 150 21.22 -9.83 18.44
N GLY A 151 22.02 -8.99 17.77
CA GLY A 151 22.80 -9.36 16.59
C GLY A 151 22.01 -9.37 15.27
N ILE A 152 20.89 -8.63 15.21
CA ILE A 152 20.06 -8.49 13.99
C ILE A 152 20.10 -7.07 13.40
N PHE A 153 20.93 -6.18 13.94
CA PHE A 153 21.14 -4.84 13.38
C PHE A 153 21.88 -4.89 12.04
N GLU A 154 21.57 -3.98 11.12
CA GLU A 154 22.10 -3.97 9.73
C GLU A 154 21.84 -5.29 8.98
N THR A 155 20.69 -5.93 9.24
CA THR A 155 20.28 -7.16 8.54
C THR A 155 18.88 -7.06 7.96
N THR A 156 18.62 -7.80 6.89
CA THR A 156 17.29 -7.98 6.29
C THR A 156 16.26 -8.44 7.32
N VAL A 157 16.65 -9.36 8.21
CA VAL A 157 15.77 -9.88 9.28
C VAL A 157 15.43 -8.77 10.28
N GLY A 158 16.38 -7.92 10.61
CA GLY A 158 16.15 -6.72 11.44
C GLY A 158 15.10 -5.81 10.82
N VAL A 159 15.24 -5.47 9.54
CA VAL A 159 14.28 -4.61 8.84
C VAL A 159 12.88 -5.24 8.80
N ILE A 160 12.78 -6.55 8.50
CA ILE A 160 11.50 -7.28 8.53
C ILE A 160 10.88 -7.22 9.93
N THR A 161 11.67 -7.52 10.96
CA THR A 161 11.22 -7.54 12.36
C THR A 161 10.70 -6.17 12.80
N PHE A 162 11.40 -5.10 12.42
CA PHE A 162 10.98 -3.73 12.68
C PHE A 162 9.59 -3.45 12.09
N HIS A 163 9.42 -3.71 10.79
CA HIS A 163 8.15 -3.46 10.10
C HIS A 163 7.01 -4.35 10.61
N VAL A 164 7.31 -5.57 11.04
CA VAL A 164 6.31 -6.43 11.68
C VAL A 164 5.87 -5.83 13.00
N ALA A 165 6.81 -5.51 13.90
CA ALA A 165 6.49 -4.96 15.21
C ALA A 165 5.68 -3.66 15.13
N PHE A 166 6.02 -2.74 14.22
CA PHE A 166 5.32 -1.47 14.05
C PHE A 166 4.05 -1.56 13.21
N GLY A 167 3.93 -2.55 12.32
CA GLY A 167 2.71 -2.78 11.53
C GLY A 167 1.60 -3.47 12.33
N LEU A 168 1.96 -4.28 13.33
CA LEU A 168 1.00 -5.07 14.10
C LEU A 168 -0.08 -4.25 14.83
N PRO A 169 0.22 -3.14 15.53
CA PRO A 169 -0.81 -2.36 16.19
C PRO A 169 -1.93 -1.91 15.24
N PHE A 170 -1.56 -1.47 14.04
CA PHE A 170 -2.53 -1.02 13.03
C PHE A 170 -3.32 -2.20 12.47
N ALA A 171 -2.62 -3.30 12.14
CA ALA A 171 -3.25 -4.53 11.66
C ALA A 171 -4.29 -5.08 12.64
N ILE A 172 -3.92 -5.17 13.92
CA ILE A 172 -4.80 -5.68 14.97
C ILE A 172 -5.99 -4.75 15.15
N PHE A 173 -5.78 -3.44 15.25
CA PHE A 173 -6.85 -2.46 15.38
C PHE A 173 -7.85 -2.55 14.22
N LEU A 174 -7.35 -2.52 12.99
CA LEU A 174 -8.17 -2.54 11.77
C LEU A 174 -8.98 -3.83 11.68
N LEU A 175 -8.31 -4.99 11.80
CA LEU A 175 -8.96 -6.29 11.64
C LEU A 175 -9.90 -6.62 12.80
N ARG A 176 -9.56 -6.24 14.03
CA ARG A 176 -10.48 -6.37 15.18
C ARG A 176 -11.77 -5.62 14.93
N ASN A 177 -11.69 -4.36 14.49
CA ASN A 177 -12.88 -3.55 14.24
C ASN A 177 -13.73 -4.12 13.11
N PHE A 178 -13.11 -4.56 12.03
CA PHE A 178 -13.85 -5.18 10.93
C PHE A 178 -14.47 -6.54 11.31
N PHE A 179 -13.71 -7.41 11.98
CA PHE A 179 -14.22 -8.72 12.39
C PHE A 179 -15.35 -8.61 13.41
N ALA A 180 -15.35 -7.58 14.25
CA ALA A 180 -16.44 -7.31 15.19
C ALA A 180 -17.77 -6.92 14.51
N GLU A 181 -17.74 -6.49 13.23
CA GLU A 181 -18.94 -6.18 12.45
C GLU A 181 -19.61 -7.44 11.85
N ILE A 182 -18.93 -8.58 11.89
CA ILE A 182 -19.48 -9.85 11.39
C ILE A 182 -20.69 -10.24 12.28
N PRO A 183 -21.87 -10.53 11.71
CA PRO A 183 -23.05 -10.87 12.50
C PRO A 183 -22.81 -12.07 13.41
N ARG A 184 -23.12 -11.90 14.71
CA ARG A 184 -22.89 -12.91 15.73
C ARG A 184 -23.67 -14.20 15.45
N GLU A 185 -24.83 -14.10 14.80
CA GLU A 185 -25.66 -15.27 14.47
C GLU A 185 -24.93 -16.25 13.55
N LEU A 186 -24.06 -15.76 12.65
CA LEU A 186 -23.27 -16.62 11.76
C LEU A 186 -22.26 -17.47 12.54
N LEU A 187 -21.66 -16.90 13.58
CA LEU A 187 -20.68 -17.57 14.41
C LEU A 187 -21.35 -18.59 15.35
N GLU A 188 -22.52 -18.24 15.89
CA GLU A 188 -23.33 -19.13 16.72
C GLU A 188 -23.87 -20.30 15.91
N ALA A 189 -24.38 -20.08 14.70
CA ALA A 189 -24.82 -21.15 13.79
C ALA A 189 -23.66 -22.11 13.47
N ALA A 190 -22.48 -21.60 13.14
CA ALA A 190 -21.31 -22.43 12.87
C ALA A 190 -20.86 -23.24 14.10
N ARG A 191 -20.98 -22.67 15.32
CA ARG A 191 -20.71 -23.39 16.57
C ARG A 191 -21.73 -24.50 16.83
N LEU A 192 -23.01 -24.26 16.52
CA LEU A 192 -24.06 -25.30 16.58
C LEU A 192 -23.77 -26.45 15.60
N ASP A 193 -23.16 -26.16 14.45
CA ASP A 193 -22.66 -27.15 13.47
C ASP A 193 -21.34 -27.84 13.90
N GLY A 194 -20.88 -27.61 15.14
CA GLY A 194 -19.68 -28.23 15.71
C GLY A 194 -18.35 -27.63 15.21
N ALA A 195 -18.35 -26.39 14.71
CA ALA A 195 -17.10 -25.72 14.36
C ALA A 195 -16.34 -25.25 15.61
N GLY A 196 -15.12 -25.79 15.82
CA GLY A 196 -14.16 -25.24 16.77
C GLY A 196 -13.52 -23.93 16.27
N GLU A 197 -12.77 -23.25 17.15
CA GLU A 197 -12.22 -21.90 16.90
C GLU A 197 -11.39 -21.78 15.61
N ILE A 198 -10.50 -22.74 15.32
CA ILE A 198 -9.73 -22.74 14.07
C ILE A 198 -10.62 -22.83 12.83
N ARG A 199 -11.69 -23.65 12.91
CA ARG A 199 -12.64 -23.82 11.81
C ARG A 199 -13.50 -22.56 11.65
N LEU A 200 -13.90 -21.94 12.76
CA LEU A 200 -14.64 -20.68 12.78
C LEU A 200 -13.82 -19.56 12.13
N PHE A 201 -12.57 -19.41 12.54
CA PHE A 201 -11.64 -18.45 11.97
C PHE A 201 -11.43 -18.69 10.47
N THR A 202 -11.07 -19.92 10.07
CA THR A 202 -10.67 -20.21 8.68
C THR A 202 -11.82 -20.27 7.68
N ARG A 203 -13.01 -20.74 8.10
CA ARG A 203 -14.15 -20.94 7.19
C ARG A 203 -15.23 -19.88 7.28
N VAL A 204 -15.27 -19.09 8.34
CA VAL A 204 -16.29 -18.04 8.54
C VAL A 204 -15.64 -16.67 8.55
N VAL A 205 -14.74 -16.41 9.48
CA VAL A 205 -14.18 -15.06 9.67
C VAL A 205 -13.23 -14.67 8.54
N LEU A 206 -12.26 -15.51 8.15
CA LEU A 206 -11.30 -15.18 7.09
C LEU A 206 -11.99 -14.87 5.73
N PRO A 207 -12.96 -15.66 5.23
CA PRO A 207 -13.64 -15.35 3.97
C PRO A 207 -14.45 -14.05 4.04
N LEU A 208 -15.19 -13.82 5.13
CA LEU A 208 -15.98 -12.60 5.32
C LEU A 208 -15.07 -11.37 5.55
N GLY A 209 -13.93 -11.59 6.20
CA GLY A 209 -12.86 -10.63 6.46
C GLY A 209 -11.97 -10.32 5.27
N GLY A 210 -12.10 -11.07 4.16
CA GLY A 210 -11.24 -10.97 2.99
C GLY A 210 -10.99 -9.56 2.48
N PRO A 211 -12.01 -8.67 2.38
CA PRO A 211 -11.79 -7.30 1.94
C PRO A 211 -10.92 -6.46 2.88
N ALA A 212 -11.09 -6.61 4.20
CA ALA A 212 -10.27 -5.91 5.19
C ALA A 212 -8.84 -6.44 5.21
N ILE A 213 -8.67 -7.75 5.10
CA ILE A 213 -7.36 -8.42 5.01
C ILE A 213 -6.61 -7.96 3.75
N ALA A 214 -7.30 -7.89 2.61
CA ALA A 214 -6.71 -7.38 1.37
C ALA A 214 -6.32 -5.90 1.49
N SER A 215 -7.18 -5.08 2.11
CA SER A 215 -6.89 -3.67 2.38
C SER A 215 -5.66 -3.51 3.27
N LEU A 216 -5.57 -4.27 4.36
CA LEU A 216 -4.40 -4.31 5.23
C LEU A 216 -3.15 -4.71 4.45
N GLY A 217 -3.22 -5.76 3.64
CA GLY A 217 -2.10 -6.24 2.83
C GLY A 217 -1.58 -5.17 1.89
N ILE A 218 -2.47 -4.43 1.22
CA ILE A 218 -2.09 -3.30 0.35
C ILE A 218 -1.41 -2.20 1.17
N PHE A 219 -2.02 -1.73 2.26
CA PHE A 219 -1.45 -0.65 3.07
C PHE A 219 -0.09 -1.03 3.64
N GLN A 220 0.03 -2.25 4.16
CA GLN A 220 1.29 -2.76 4.71
C GLN A 220 2.35 -2.90 3.62
N PHE A 221 2.00 -3.47 2.46
CA PHE A 221 2.92 -3.58 1.33
C PHE A 221 3.43 -2.21 0.89
N LEU A 222 2.52 -1.25 0.70
CA LEU A 222 2.88 0.11 0.31
C LEU A 222 3.74 0.81 1.36
N TRP A 223 3.44 0.63 2.64
CA TRP A 223 4.22 1.23 3.72
C TRP A 223 5.65 0.69 3.74
N VAL A 224 5.84 -0.64 3.68
CA VAL A 224 7.18 -1.26 3.72
C VAL A 224 7.95 -0.99 2.42
N TRP A 225 7.30 -1.08 1.26
CA TRP A 225 7.96 -0.87 -0.04
C TRP A 225 8.50 0.55 -0.20
N ASN A 226 7.74 1.54 0.29
CA ASN A 226 8.12 2.96 0.18
C ASN A 226 8.97 3.44 1.36
N ASP A 227 9.24 2.61 2.37
CA ASP A 227 10.05 3.04 3.49
C ASP A 227 11.50 3.27 3.06
N MET A 228 11.98 4.48 3.34
CA MET A 228 13.36 4.87 3.16
C MET A 228 14.05 5.09 4.51
N LEU A 229 13.32 5.53 5.53
CA LEU A 229 13.91 5.99 6.79
C LEU A 229 14.43 4.82 7.63
N VAL A 230 13.62 3.78 7.83
CA VAL A 230 14.04 2.58 8.55
C VAL A 230 15.09 1.85 7.73
N ALA A 231 14.88 1.73 6.41
CA ALA A 231 15.84 1.13 5.50
C ALA A 231 17.22 1.80 5.56
N LEU A 232 17.30 3.14 5.59
CA LEU A 232 18.58 3.87 5.71
C LEU A 232 19.34 3.59 7.01
N ILE A 233 18.65 3.18 8.07
CA ILE A 233 19.23 3.01 9.42
C ILE A 233 19.52 1.53 9.71
N PHE A 234 18.67 0.61 9.26
CA PHE A 234 18.66 -0.78 9.69
C PHE A 234 19.01 -1.79 8.60
N ALA A 235 19.01 -1.40 7.32
CA ALA A 235 19.29 -2.34 6.24
C ALA A 235 20.79 -2.63 6.10
N ASP A 236 21.12 -3.80 5.54
CA ASP A 236 22.48 -4.12 5.13
C ASP A 236 22.95 -3.10 4.08
N SER A 237 24.11 -2.49 4.35
CA SER A 237 24.73 -1.50 3.46
C SER A 237 25.19 -2.10 2.12
N LYS A 238 25.41 -3.41 2.04
CA LYS A 238 25.85 -4.09 0.80
C LYS A 238 24.72 -4.28 -0.21
N HIS A 239 23.51 -4.55 0.27
CA HIS A 239 22.34 -4.82 -0.57
C HIS A 239 21.13 -4.01 -0.09
N PRO A 240 21.21 -2.67 -0.12
CA PRO A 240 20.17 -1.81 0.42
C PRO A 240 18.87 -1.94 -0.39
N PRO A 241 17.69 -1.63 0.19
CA PRO A 241 16.44 -1.56 -0.56
C PRO A 241 16.50 -0.48 -1.66
N ILE A 242 15.64 -0.59 -2.67
CA ILE A 242 15.63 0.28 -3.85
C ILE A 242 15.47 1.75 -3.50
N THR A 243 14.70 2.08 -2.46
CA THR A 243 14.50 3.45 -1.96
C THR A 243 15.84 4.06 -1.51
N VAL A 244 16.65 3.29 -0.79
CA VAL A 244 17.98 3.69 -0.33
C VAL A 244 18.98 3.72 -1.48
N ALA A 245 18.98 2.70 -2.34
CA ALA A 245 19.88 2.63 -3.49
C ALA A 245 19.69 3.85 -4.41
N LEU A 246 18.45 4.19 -4.76
CA LEU A 246 18.15 5.38 -5.57
C LEU A 246 18.51 6.68 -4.84
N GLN A 247 18.32 6.75 -3.52
CA GLN A 247 18.73 7.91 -2.73
C GLN A 247 20.24 8.13 -2.77
N GLN A 248 21.03 7.07 -2.76
CA GLN A 248 22.48 7.13 -2.90
C GLN A 248 22.89 7.61 -4.31
N GLN A 249 22.15 7.21 -5.36
CA GLN A 249 22.37 7.70 -6.72
C GLN A 249 22.14 9.22 -6.85
N VAL A 250 21.15 9.78 -6.14
CA VAL A 250 20.91 11.25 -6.14
C VAL A 250 22.08 12.03 -5.55
N ARG A 251 22.78 11.47 -4.56
CA ARG A 251 23.92 12.13 -3.90
C ARG A 251 25.18 12.17 -4.77
N GLN A 252 25.26 11.31 -5.77
CA GLN A 252 26.38 11.26 -6.70
C GLN A 252 26.12 12.25 -7.85
N PHE A 253 26.58 13.50 -7.67
CA PHE A 253 26.31 14.59 -8.61
C PHE A 253 26.74 14.26 -10.06
N GLY A 254 25.78 14.35 -10.99
CA GLY A 254 26.06 14.71 -12.39
C GLY A 254 26.03 13.60 -13.45
N ASN A 255 26.00 12.31 -13.10
CA ASN A 255 26.16 11.25 -14.11
C ASN A 255 25.21 10.04 -14.02
N ASN A 256 24.27 10.01 -13.08
CA ASN A 256 23.45 8.81 -12.81
C ASN A 256 21.97 8.98 -13.22
N ILE A 257 21.66 9.93 -14.10
CA ILE A 257 20.28 10.21 -14.52
C ILE A 257 19.69 9.08 -15.38
N ASP A 258 20.57 8.36 -16.07
CA ASP A 258 20.32 7.08 -16.76
C ASP A 258 19.88 5.98 -15.81
N VAL A 259 20.23 6.03 -14.53
CA VAL A 259 19.78 5.10 -13.49
C VAL A 259 18.57 5.65 -12.73
N LEU A 260 18.60 6.93 -12.36
CA LEU A 260 17.60 7.56 -11.50
C LEU A 260 16.20 7.57 -12.13
N ALA A 261 16.08 8.02 -13.38
CA ALA A 261 14.78 8.13 -14.03
C ALA A 261 14.10 6.76 -14.23
N PRO A 262 14.74 5.74 -14.86
CA PRO A 262 14.11 4.43 -14.99
C PRO A 262 14.01 3.69 -13.65
N GLY A 263 14.98 3.83 -12.75
CA GLY A 263 14.95 3.21 -11.43
C GLY A 263 13.78 3.71 -10.56
N ALA A 264 13.57 5.03 -10.52
CA ALA A 264 12.42 5.61 -9.84
C ALA A 264 11.09 5.17 -10.48
N PHE A 265 11.03 5.10 -11.81
CA PHE A 265 9.85 4.61 -12.50
C PHE A 265 9.55 3.14 -12.18
N VAL A 266 10.55 2.26 -12.22
CA VAL A 266 10.41 0.83 -11.85
C VAL A 266 9.96 0.70 -10.39
N SER A 267 10.59 1.43 -9.47
CA SER A 267 10.23 1.44 -8.05
C SER A 267 8.77 1.86 -7.82
N MET A 268 8.23 2.78 -8.63
CA MET A 268 6.84 3.23 -8.58
C MET A 268 5.84 2.25 -9.22
N VAL A 269 6.19 1.64 -10.35
CA VAL A 269 5.28 0.75 -11.10
C VAL A 269 4.96 -0.54 -10.34
N ILE A 270 5.93 -1.07 -9.58
CA ILE A 270 5.73 -2.35 -8.88
C ILE A 270 4.58 -2.26 -7.84
N PRO A 271 4.57 -1.28 -6.92
CA PRO A 271 3.43 -1.05 -6.02
C PRO A 271 2.10 -0.86 -6.74
N LEU A 272 2.11 -0.13 -7.87
CA LEU A 272 0.90 0.12 -8.64
C LEU A 272 0.35 -1.17 -9.26
N ALA A 273 1.24 -2.02 -9.79
CA ALA A 273 0.87 -3.33 -10.32
C ALA A 273 0.29 -4.24 -9.22
N VAL A 274 0.90 -4.25 -8.03
CA VAL A 274 0.37 -4.98 -6.87
C VAL A 274 -1.00 -4.43 -6.47
N PHE A 275 -1.15 -3.11 -6.35
CA PHE A 275 -2.45 -2.48 -6.07
C PHE A 275 -3.52 -2.91 -7.08
N PHE A 276 -3.25 -2.83 -8.39
CA PHE A 276 -4.22 -3.24 -9.41
C PHE A 276 -4.51 -4.74 -9.42
N ALA A 277 -3.57 -5.59 -9.00
CA ALA A 277 -3.81 -7.01 -8.83
C ALA A 277 -4.78 -7.31 -7.67
N PHE A 278 -4.74 -6.52 -6.59
CA PHE A 278 -5.56 -6.70 -5.38
C PHE A 278 -6.76 -5.72 -5.25
N GLN A 279 -6.95 -4.81 -6.22
CA GLN A 279 -8.00 -3.77 -6.18
C GLN A 279 -9.42 -4.34 -6.10
N ARG A 280 -9.68 -5.51 -6.69
CA ARG A 280 -11.03 -6.11 -6.75
C ARG A 280 -11.52 -6.51 -5.35
N GLN A 281 -10.60 -6.94 -4.50
CA GLN A 281 -10.85 -7.30 -3.10
C GLN A 281 -11.01 -6.06 -2.22
N PHE A 282 -10.37 -4.94 -2.57
CA PHE A 282 -10.51 -3.66 -1.87
C PHE A 282 -11.89 -3.02 -2.08
N VAL A 283 -12.36 -2.98 -3.34
CA VAL A 283 -13.61 -2.31 -3.71
C VAL A 283 -14.86 -3.00 -3.14
N SER A 284 -14.83 -4.33 -2.95
CA SER A 284 -15.95 -5.05 -2.32
C SER A 284 -16.12 -4.74 -0.82
N GLY A 285 -15.02 -4.41 -0.12
CA GLY A 285 -15.05 -4.07 1.32
C GLY A 285 -15.61 -2.68 1.61
N VAL A 286 -15.20 -1.69 0.83
CA VAL A 286 -15.67 -0.30 0.99
C VAL A 286 -17.16 -0.16 0.62
N MET A 287 -17.63 -0.94 -0.35
CA MET A 287 -19.04 -0.92 -0.79
C MET A 287 -19.97 -1.66 0.18
N ALA A 288 -19.49 -2.67 0.92
CA ALA A 288 -20.31 -3.40 1.90
C ALA A 288 -20.68 -2.53 3.13
N GLY A 289 -19.82 -1.58 3.52
CA GLY A 289 -20.10 -0.62 4.59
C GLY A 289 -21.01 0.55 4.19
N ALA A 290 -21.18 0.82 2.89
CA ALA A 290 -21.98 1.94 2.37
C ALA A 290 -23.45 1.59 2.10
N VAL A 291 -23.83 0.31 2.25
CA VAL A 291 -25.22 -0.16 2.18
C VAL A 291 -25.71 -0.48 3.60
N LYS A 292 -25.76 0.56 4.44
CA LYS A 292 -26.57 0.60 5.66
C LYS A 292 -27.29 1.95 5.72
#